data_AF-A0A7W4KLH2-F1
#
_entry.id   AF-A0A7W4KLH2-F1
#
_cell.length_a   1.000
_cell.length_b   1.000
_cell.length_c   1.000
_cell.angle_alpha   90.00
_cell.angle_beta   90.00
_cell.angle_gamma   90.00
#
_symmetry.space_group_name_H-M   'P 1'
#
loop_
_entity.id
_entity.type
_entity.pdbx_description
1 polymer ?
#
loop_
_entity_poly.entity_id
_entity_poly.type
_entity_poly.pdbx_seq_one_letter_code
_entity_poly.pdbx_strand_id
1 'polypeptide(L)'
;MRVITCTELHELYDNARKSERLRAHLLLHSCHDDKVQRLFIGMVKGSYVEPHFHELPHQWEMFIVMEGQIKVCLYNQSGAIVRAFVAGDDADSSVVEFAPGDIHSVECISEQALMMEVKEGPFDSNYAKVFPNW
;
A
#
# COMPACT_ATOMS: atom_id res chain seq x y z
N MET A 1 15.95 12.58 -14.41
CA MET A 1 14.54 13.04 -14.42
C MET A 1 13.69 11.91 -14.95
N ARG A 2 12.65 11.51 -14.23
CA ARG A 2 11.68 10.50 -14.67
C ARG A 2 10.30 11.13 -14.65
N VAL A 3 9.52 10.91 -15.71
CA VAL A 3 8.13 11.33 -15.82
C VAL A 3 7.30 10.06 -15.89
N ILE A 4 6.27 9.94 -15.07
CA ILE A 4 5.32 8.83 -15.13
C ILE A 4 4.13 9.29 -15.96
N THR A 5 3.87 8.56 -17.03
CA THR A 5 2.84 8.89 -18.02
C THR A 5 1.51 8.24 -17.67
N CYS A 6 0.40 8.80 -18.16
CA CYS A 6 -0.91 8.15 -18.05
C CYS A 6 -0.92 6.76 -18.71
N THR A 7 -0.12 6.54 -19.75
CA THR A 7 0.03 5.23 -20.39
C THR A 7 0.60 4.20 -19.41
N GLU A 8 1.67 4.53 -18.67
CA GLU A 8 2.23 3.65 -17.63
C GLU A 8 1.21 3.35 -16.53
N LEU A 9 0.39 4.33 -16.14
CA LEU A 9 -0.67 4.14 -15.15
C LEU A 9 -1.80 3.24 -15.68
N HIS A 10 -2.21 3.39 -16.93
CA HIS A 10 -3.19 2.48 -17.55
C HIS A 10 -2.66 1.04 -17.64
N GLU A 11 -1.40 0.87 -18.04
CA GLU A 11 -0.75 -0.44 -18.07
C GLU A 11 -0.65 -1.05 -16.67
N LEU A 12 -0.39 -0.24 -15.64
CA LEU A 12 -0.37 -0.66 -14.25
C LEU A 12 -1.74 -1.24 -13.84
N TYR A 13 -2.84 -0.58 -14.18
CA TYR A 13 -4.19 -1.10 -13.91
C TYR A 13 -4.51 -2.36 -14.72
N ASP A 14 -4.09 -2.44 -15.98
CA ASP A 14 -4.29 -3.64 -16.79
C ASP A 14 -3.55 -4.85 -16.23
N ASN A 15 -2.34 -4.63 -15.70
CA ASN A 15 -1.58 -5.65 -14.99
C ASN A 15 -2.26 -6.02 -13.67
N ALA A 16 -2.83 -5.06 -12.94
CA ALA A 16 -3.61 -5.32 -11.73
C ALA A 16 -4.80 -6.23 -12.01
N ARG A 17 -5.61 -5.95 -13.05
CA ARG A 17 -6.78 -6.76 -13.45
C ARG A 17 -6.44 -8.20 -13.83
N LYS A 18 -5.23 -8.43 -14.35
CA LYS A 18 -4.74 -9.77 -14.74
C LYS A 18 -4.10 -10.53 -13.58
N SER A 19 -3.80 -9.86 -12.48
CA SER A 19 -3.16 -10.46 -11.31
C SER A 19 -4.18 -11.12 -10.40
N GLU A 20 -3.82 -12.25 -9.79
CA GLU A 20 -4.64 -12.94 -8.77
C GLU A 20 -5.00 -12.03 -7.60
N ARG A 21 -4.05 -11.17 -7.21
CA ARG A 21 -4.17 -10.24 -6.07
C ARG A 21 -4.89 -8.94 -6.42
N LEU A 22 -5.32 -8.76 -7.67
CA LEU A 22 -6.00 -7.56 -8.18
C LEU A 22 -5.21 -6.25 -7.98
N ARG A 23 -3.88 -6.33 -7.94
CA ARG A 23 -2.98 -5.18 -7.82
C ARG A 23 -1.64 -5.44 -8.50
N ALA A 24 -1.03 -4.38 -9.01
CA ALA A 24 0.29 -4.41 -9.61
C ALA A 24 1.14 -3.22 -9.10
N HIS A 25 2.46 -3.36 -9.14
CA HIS A 25 3.40 -2.36 -8.63
C HIS A 25 4.22 -1.75 -9.76
N LEU A 26 4.44 -0.44 -9.71
CA LEU A 26 5.42 0.28 -10.50
C LEU A 26 6.48 0.87 -9.56
N LEU A 27 7.68 0.29 -9.57
CA LEU A 27 8.78 0.77 -8.73
C LEU A 27 9.30 2.12 -9.26
N LEU A 28 9.44 3.09 -8.35
CA LEU A 28 9.94 4.44 -8.66
C LEU A 28 11.41 4.65 -8.23
N HIS A 29 11.93 3.74 -7.42
CA HIS A 29 13.34 3.64 -7.03
C HIS A 29 14.13 2.79 -8.04
N SER A 30 15.46 2.92 -8.06
CA SER A 30 16.31 2.27 -9.06
C SER A 30 16.59 0.80 -8.73
N CYS A 31 16.76 0.50 -7.45
CA CYS A 31 16.94 -0.85 -6.93
C CYS A 31 16.53 -0.95 -5.46
N HIS A 32 16.42 -2.19 -4.96
CA HIS A 32 16.07 -2.47 -3.58
C HIS A 32 17.10 -1.97 -2.56
N ASP A 33 18.33 -1.61 -2.98
CA ASP A 33 19.34 -1.02 -2.11
C ASP A 33 19.13 0.49 -1.85
N ASP A 34 18.20 1.13 -2.55
CA ASP A 34 17.88 2.54 -2.35
C ASP A 34 17.37 2.77 -0.91
N LYS A 35 17.87 3.83 -0.27
CA LYS A 35 17.53 4.21 1.12
C LYS A 35 16.06 4.56 1.33
N VAL A 36 15.34 4.85 0.25
CA VAL A 36 13.91 5.14 0.28
C VAL A 36 13.26 4.38 -0.85
N GLN A 37 12.35 3.49 -0.48
CA GLN A 37 11.54 2.71 -1.40
C GLN A 37 10.28 3.52 -1.73
N ARG A 38 10.06 3.73 -3.02
CA ARG A 38 8.87 4.42 -3.56
C ARG A 38 8.27 3.60 -4.67
N LEU A 39 6.96 3.43 -4.67
CA LEU A 39 6.24 2.71 -5.70
C LEU A 39 4.82 3.24 -5.85
N PHE A 40 4.28 3.11 -7.06
CA PHE A 40 2.84 3.14 -7.25
C PHE A 40 2.28 1.73 -7.19
N ILE A 41 1.13 1.61 -6.57
CA ILE A 41 0.33 0.40 -6.48
C ILE A 41 -1.00 0.74 -7.16
N GLY A 42 -1.20 0.15 -8.35
CA GLY A 42 -2.50 0.19 -9.01
C GLY A 42 -3.34 -0.94 -8.45
N MET A 43 -4.45 -0.61 -7.82
CA MET A 43 -5.41 -1.57 -7.26
C MET A 43 -6.71 -1.52 -8.05
N VAL A 44 -7.37 -2.65 -8.23
CA VAL A 44 -8.75 -2.71 -8.72
C VAL A 44 -9.67 -3.28 -7.66
N LYS A 45 -10.97 -3.01 -7.78
CA LYS A 45 -11.99 -3.36 -6.80
C LYS A 45 -11.85 -4.79 -6.26
N GLY A 46 -11.89 -4.93 -4.94
CA GLY A 46 -11.72 -6.21 -4.27
C GLY A 46 -10.26 -6.64 -4.06
N SER A 47 -9.28 -5.86 -4.54
CA SER A 47 -7.89 -6.06 -4.12
C SER A 47 -7.79 -5.87 -2.61
N TYR A 48 -7.25 -6.89 -1.94
CA TYR A 48 -7.10 -6.90 -0.50
C TYR A 48 -5.65 -7.23 -0.12
N VAL A 49 -5.09 -6.41 0.76
CA VAL A 49 -3.86 -6.67 1.50
C VAL A 49 -4.29 -7.01 2.92
N GLU A 50 -4.10 -8.27 3.28
CA GLU A 50 -4.46 -8.81 4.60
C GLU A 50 -3.68 -8.10 5.74
N PRO A 51 -4.13 -8.25 7.00
CA PRO A 51 -3.49 -7.63 8.14
C PRO A 51 -2.00 -7.98 8.22
N HIS A 52 -1.15 -6.96 8.27
CA HIS A 52 0.30 -7.11 8.41
C HIS A 52 0.90 -5.89 9.11
N PHE A 53 2.17 -6.01 9.50
CA PHE A 53 2.92 -4.91 10.09
C PHE A 53 4.41 -5.05 9.76
N HIS A 54 5.17 -3.98 10.04
CA HIS A 54 6.62 -3.98 9.96
C HIS A 54 7.22 -4.05 11.37
N GLU A 55 8.11 -5.02 11.60
CA GLU A 55 8.61 -5.32 12.96
C GLU A 55 9.87 -4.54 13.35
N LEU A 56 10.63 -4.04 12.38
CA LEU A 56 11.88 -3.35 12.69
C LEU A 56 11.62 -1.88 13.03
N PRO A 57 12.32 -1.28 14.02
CA PRO A 57 12.03 0.07 14.52
C PRO A 57 12.13 1.22 13.49
N HIS A 58 12.76 0.98 12.35
CA HIS A 58 12.95 1.98 11.29
C HIS A 58 11.94 1.83 10.13
N GLN A 59 11.17 0.75 10.11
CA GLN A 59 10.25 0.43 9.01
C GLN A 59 8.89 1.09 9.24
N TRP A 60 8.83 2.41 9.09
CA TRP A 60 7.56 3.12 8.91
C TRP A 60 7.07 2.98 7.47
N GLU A 61 5.77 3.19 7.26
CA GLU A 61 5.14 3.10 5.95
C GLU A 61 4.12 4.23 5.76
N MET A 62 4.09 4.82 4.57
CA MET A 62 3.14 5.87 4.22
C MET A 62 2.44 5.54 2.91
N PHE A 63 1.12 5.69 2.91
CA PHE A 63 0.26 5.62 1.75
C PHE A 63 -0.28 6.99 1.38
N ILE A 64 -0.25 7.31 0.08
CA ILE A 64 -0.89 8.48 -0.51
C ILE A 64 -1.81 7.99 -1.61
N VAL A 65 -3.12 8.12 -1.40
CA VAL A 65 -4.15 7.76 -2.37
C VAL A 65 -4.31 8.91 -3.35
N MET A 66 -3.93 8.69 -4.60
CA MET A 66 -3.90 9.69 -5.66
C MET A 66 -5.14 9.68 -6.55
N GLU A 67 -5.86 8.55 -6.59
CA GLU A 67 -7.08 8.33 -7.36
C GLU A 67 -7.90 7.23 -6.67
N GLY A 68 -9.22 7.37 -6.66
CA GLY A 68 -10.12 6.36 -6.14
C GLY A 68 -10.13 6.31 -4.61
N GLN A 69 -10.57 5.18 -4.07
CA GLN A 69 -10.78 5.00 -2.64
C GLN A 69 -10.28 3.65 -2.16
N ILE A 70 -9.56 3.68 -1.05
CA ILE A 70 -9.22 2.49 -0.26
C ILE A 70 -9.88 2.55 1.11
N LYS A 71 -10.18 1.38 1.66
CA LYS A 71 -10.51 1.22 3.07
C LYS A 71 -9.29 0.72 3.82
N VAL A 72 -8.97 1.39 4.92
CA VAL A 72 -7.90 1.00 5.84
C VAL A 72 -8.51 0.54 7.14
N CYS A 73 -8.03 -0.58 7.66
CA CYS A 73 -8.35 -1.07 9.01
C CYS A 73 -7.07 -1.18 9.82
N LEU A 74 -7.11 -0.68 11.06
CA LEU A 74 -6.08 -0.87 12.09
C LEU A 74 -6.58 -1.90 13.10
N TYR A 75 -5.71 -2.84 13.45
CA TYR A 75 -6.00 -3.97 14.32
C TYR A 75 -5.17 -3.86 15.60
N ASN A 76 -5.72 -4.38 16.70
CA ASN A 76 -4.92 -4.66 17.88
C ASN A 76 -4.32 -6.07 17.82
N GLN A 77 -3.53 -6.41 18.85
CA GLN A 77 -2.86 -7.71 18.96
C GLN A 77 -3.81 -8.92 19.10
N SER A 78 -5.10 -8.70 19.41
CA SER A 78 -6.10 -9.76 19.46
C SER A 78 -6.88 -9.93 18.15
N GLY A 79 -6.52 -9.20 17.08
CA GLY A 79 -7.21 -9.22 15.80
C GLY A 79 -8.50 -8.42 15.73
N ALA A 80 -8.82 -7.63 16.76
CA ALA A 80 -9.98 -6.75 16.72
C ALA A 80 -9.63 -5.46 15.96
N ILE A 81 -10.53 -5.04 15.06
CA ILE A 81 -10.44 -3.73 14.40
C ILE A 81 -10.65 -2.65 15.45
N VAL A 82 -9.64 -1.82 15.67
CA VAL A 82 -9.71 -0.66 16.58
C VAL A 82 -10.03 0.64 15.85
N ARG A 83 -9.76 0.69 14.55
CA ARG A 83 -10.10 1.82 13.69
C ARG A 83 -10.30 1.35 12.26
N ALA A 84 -11.31 1.90 11.58
CA ALA A 84 -11.50 1.72 10.15
C ALA A 84 -11.92 3.05 9.52
N PHE A 85 -11.40 3.36 8.35
CA PHE A 85 -11.72 4.59 7.62
C PHE A 85 -11.44 4.43 6.13
N VAL A 86 -12.01 5.34 5.33
CA VAL A 86 -11.76 5.44 3.90
C VAL A 86 -10.71 6.52 3.67
N ALA A 87 -9.79 6.28 2.74
CA ALA A 87 -8.84 7.27 2.25
C ALA A 87 -8.92 7.39 0.72
N GLY A 88 -8.82 8.61 0.19
CA GLY A 88 -8.88 8.89 -1.24
C GLY A 88 -9.89 9.98 -1.61
N ASP A 89 -10.44 9.87 -2.82
CA ASP A 89 -11.41 10.83 -3.35
C ASP A 89 -12.65 10.93 -2.45
N ASP A 90 -13.16 12.15 -2.26
CA ASP A 90 -14.34 12.45 -1.45
C ASP A 90 -14.30 11.97 0.02
N ALA A 91 -13.12 11.61 0.55
CA ALA A 91 -12.90 11.23 1.95
C ALA A 91 -12.21 12.35 2.75
N ASP A 92 -12.23 12.23 4.08
CA ASP A 92 -11.60 13.20 4.99
C ASP A 92 -10.06 13.22 4.92
N SER A 93 -9.44 12.17 4.37
CA SER A 93 -7.99 12.08 4.16
C SER A 93 -7.66 11.30 2.90
N SER A 94 -6.53 11.61 2.29
CA SER A 94 -5.89 10.82 1.23
C SER A 94 -4.53 10.25 1.64
N VAL A 95 -4.06 10.58 2.85
CA VAL A 95 -2.74 10.18 3.35
C VAL A 95 -2.88 9.40 4.64
N VAL A 96 -2.12 8.32 4.75
CA VAL A 96 -2.03 7.47 5.94
C VAL A 96 -0.57 7.15 6.21
N GLU A 97 -0.15 7.23 7.47
CA GLU A 97 1.18 6.81 7.92
C GLU A 97 1.02 5.78 9.04
N PHE A 98 1.84 4.74 9.00
CA PHE A 98 1.90 3.66 9.97
C PHE A 98 3.26 3.66 10.64
N ALA A 99 3.25 3.57 11.97
CA ALA A 99 4.45 3.30 12.73
C ALA A 99 4.79 1.80 12.65
N PRO A 100 6.06 1.42 12.90
CA PRO A 100 6.41 0.02 13.10
C PRO A 100 5.50 -0.63 14.15
N GLY A 101 4.99 -1.83 13.85
CA GLY A 101 4.06 -2.56 14.70
C GLY A 101 2.58 -2.22 14.54
N ASP A 102 2.21 -1.19 13.76
CA ASP A 102 0.81 -0.92 13.43
C ASP A 102 0.26 -1.99 12.49
N ILE A 103 -0.55 -2.90 13.04
CA ILE A 103 -1.17 -3.97 12.26
C ILE A 103 -2.30 -3.40 11.43
N HIS A 104 -2.17 -3.45 10.11
CA HIS A 104 -3.14 -2.83 9.22
C HIS A 104 -3.45 -3.67 7.97
N SER A 105 -4.64 -3.46 7.41
CA SER A 105 -5.07 -4.04 6.14
C SER A 105 -5.58 -2.96 5.21
N VAL A 106 -5.50 -3.19 3.90
CA VAL A 106 -5.97 -2.27 2.87
C VAL A 106 -6.86 -2.98 1.87
N GLU A 107 -8.01 -2.40 1.55
CA GLU A 107 -8.94 -2.88 0.54
C GLU A 107 -9.23 -1.79 -0.49
N CYS A 108 -9.17 -2.11 -1.78
CA CYS A 108 -9.67 -1.21 -2.83
C CYS A 108 -11.20 -1.31 -2.92
N ILE A 109 -11.90 -0.23 -2.58
CA ILE A 109 -13.38 -0.19 -2.53
C ILE A 109 -14.00 0.54 -3.73
N SER A 110 -13.24 1.40 -4.41
CA SER A 110 -13.60 1.96 -5.72
C SER A 110 -13.32 0.96 -6.85
N GLU A 111 -13.76 1.27 -8.07
CA GLU A 111 -13.49 0.44 -9.26
C GLU A 111 -11.98 0.24 -9.50
N GLN A 112 -11.21 1.31 -9.30
CA GLN A 112 -9.75 1.29 -9.24
C GLN A 112 -9.24 2.36 -8.27
N ALA A 113 -8.04 2.18 -7.75
CA ALA A 113 -7.35 3.16 -6.92
C ALA A 113 -5.85 3.19 -7.24
N LEU A 114 -5.27 4.39 -7.29
CA LEU A 114 -3.83 4.58 -7.39
C LEU A 114 -3.29 4.99 -6.03
N MET A 115 -2.39 4.18 -5.48
CA MET A 115 -1.75 4.47 -4.20
C MET A 115 -0.25 4.59 -4.39
N MET A 116 0.36 5.66 -3.88
CA MET A 116 1.81 5.73 -3.70
C MET A 116 2.16 5.19 -2.32
N GLU A 117 3.07 4.22 -2.28
CA GLU A 117 3.69 3.74 -1.04
C GLU A 117 5.10 4.32 -0.94
N VAL A 118 5.43 4.84 0.25
CA VAL A 118 6.76 5.28 0.62
C VAL A 118 7.16 4.59 1.91
N LYS A 119 8.34 4.00 1.92
CA LYS A 119 8.92 3.38 3.11
C LYS A 119 10.44 3.45 3.10
N GLU A 120 11.02 3.25 4.28
CA GLU A 120 12.47 3.18 4.42
C GLU A 120 13.03 1.95 3.68
N GLY A 121 14.18 2.15 3.04
CA GLY A 121 14.99 1.05 2.49
C GLY A 121 16.37 1.01 3.15
N PRO A 122 17.23 0.05 2.80
CA PRO A 122 17.05 -0.97 1.76
C PRO A 122 15.90 -1.94 2.02
N PHE A 123 15.32 -2.49 0.95
CA PHE A 123 14.35 -3.57 1.05
C PHE A 123 15.06 -4.90 1.29
N ASP A 124 14.77 -5.55 2.42
CA ASP A 124 15.15 -6.92 2.72
C ASP A 124 13.90 -7.80 2.73
N SER A 125 13.84 -8.81 1.85
CA SER A 125 12.68 -9.68 1.74
C SER A 125 12.43 -10.52 3.00
N ASN A 126 13.46 -10.75 3.84
CA ASN A 126 13.31 -11.48 5.10
C ASN A 126 12.54 -10.66 6.14
N TYR A 127 12.54 -9.33 6.01
CA TYR A 127 11.88 -8.39 6.92
C TYR A 127 10.83 -7.53 6.19
N ALA A 128 10.31 -8.02 5.06
CA ALA A 128 9.40 -7.24 4.22
C ALA A 128 8.10 -6.87 4.95
N LYS A 129 7.59 -7.79 5.77
CA LYS A 129 6.40 -7.65 6.62
C LYS A 129 6.23 -8.88 7.48
N VAL A 130 5.49 -8.74 8.56
CA VAL A 130 5.06 -9.83 9.44
C VAL A 130 3.54 -9.92 9.40
N PHE A 131 3.03 -11.14 9.37
CA PHE A 131 1.61 -11.42 9.52
C PHE A 131 1.31 -11.78 10.97
N PRO A 132 0.23 -11.25 11.56
CA PRO A 132 -0.19 -11.67 12.88
C PRO A 132 -0.62 -13.15 12.87
N ASN A 133 -0.50 -13.83 14.01
CA ASN A 133 -0.75 -15.28 14.15
C ASN A 133 -2.22 -15.64 14.49
N TRP A 134 -3.15 -14.70 14.31
CA TRP A 134 -4.58 -14.88 14.63
C TRP A 134 -5.42 -15.01 13.36
#